data_AF-A0A385SU02-F1
#
_entry.id   AF-A0A385SU02-F1
#
_cell.length_a   1.000
_cell.length_b   1.000
_cell.length_c   1.000
_cell.angle_alpha   90.00
_cell.angle_beta   90.00
_cell.angle_gamma   90.00
#
_symmetry.space_group_name_H-M   'P 1'
#
loop_
_entity.id
_entity.type
_entity.pdbx_description
1 polymer ?
#
loop_
_entity_poly.entity_id
_entity_poly.type
_entity_poly.pdbx_seq_one_letter_code
_entity_poly.pdbx_strand_id
1 'polypeptide(L)'
;MTSGCCHFIAKADVPSVVDTVMLHEAATGARVVRVKDSLHIKKVKIVEYKKKVDHASVVYPEYDKQCAGWRLSEKQLEKTLVKSYIITEHEVRFFFTTIPCHYEGVAIVNDGPSMRFEVNAGSYSVFYEDLNAYYLGYFGAGVDFIEPPGIAVDVP
;
A
#
# COMPACT_ATOMS: atom_id res chain seq x y z
N MET A 1 -27.24 -52.74 -3.31
CA MET A 1 -26.06 -53.03 -4.15
C MET A 1 -26.39 -52.44 -5.52
N THR A 2 -25.73 -51.43 -6.10
CA THR A 2 -24.30 -51.14 -6.18
C THR A 2 -24.03 -49.65 -6.47
N SER A 3 -22.84 -49.22 -6.03
CA SER A 3 -22.08 -48.01 -6.36
C SER A 3 -22.13 -47.55 -7.83
N GLY A 4 -21.98 -46.24 -8.06
CA GLY A 4 -21.56 -45.68 -9.35
C GLY A 4 -21.17 -44.21 -9.27
N CYS A 5 -19.92 -43.92 -8.88
CA CYS A 5 -19.28 -42.60 -8.99
C CYS A 5 -19.04 -42.23 -10.47
N CYS A 6 -19.51 -41.06 -10.91
CA CYS A 6 -19.05 -40.44 -12.16
C CYS A 6 -17.79 -39.62 -11.89
N HIS A 7 -16.67 -40.10 -12.44
CA HIS A 7 -15.42 -39.36 -12.56
C HIS A 7 -15.58 -38.25 -13.60
N PHE A 8 -15.28 -37.01 -13.21
CA PHE A 8 -14.86 -35.99 -14.17
C PHE A 8 -13.34 -35.91 -14.13
N ILE A 9 -12.71 -36.39 -15.19
CA ILE A 9 -11.32 -36.10 -15.53
C ILE A 9 -11.35 -34.78 -16.31
N ALA A 10 -10.86 -33.70 -15.70
CA ALA A 10 -10.49 -32.49 -16.44
C ALA A 10 -8.97 -32.40 -16.47
N LYS A 11 -8.45 -32.33 -17.70
CA LYS A 11 -7.04 -32.26 -18.06
C LYS A 11 -6.32 -31.08 -17.41
N ALA A 12 -5.07 -31.32 -17.04
CA ALA A 12 -4.06 -30.31 -16.85
C ALA A 12 -3.77 -29.55 -18.17
N ASP A 13 -3.11 -28.40 -18.00
CA ASP A 13 -2.50 -27.52 -19.01
C ASP A 13 -3.39 -26.41 -19.59
N VAL A 14 -3.44 -25.28 -18.88
CA VAL A 14 -2.81 -24.01 -19.32
C VAL A 14 -2.42 -23.21 -18.06
N PRO A 15 -1.14 -22.91 -17.79
CA PRO A 15 -0.80 -21.92 -16.79
C PRO A 15 -1.21 -20.55 -17.34
N SER A 16 -2.24 -19.94 -16.74
CA SER A 16 -2.53 -18.53 -16.93
C SER A 16 -1.28 -17.74 -16.53
N VAL A 17 -0.61 -17.15 -17.51
CA VAL A 17 0.47 -16.19 -17.31
C VAL A 17 -0.16 -14.98 -16.62
N VAL A 18 -0.15 -14.99 -15.30
CA VAL A 18 -0.30 -13.79 -14.50
C VAL A 18 1.04 -13.09 -14.63
N ASP A 19 1.09 -12.06 -15.48
CA ASP A 19 2.24 -11.15 -15.59
C ASP A 19 2.43 -10.46 -14.24
N THR A 20 3.09 -11.18 -13.34
CA THR A 20 3.56 -10.68 -12.07
C THR A 20 4.78 -9.86 -12.44
N VAL A 21 4.59 -8.55 -12.57
CA VAL A 21 5.71 -7.61 -12.65
C VAL A 21 6.46 -7.72 -11.33
N MET A 22 7.47 -8.59 -11.32
CA MET A 22 8.45 -8.71 -10.25
C MET A 22 9.16 -7.36 -10.17
N LEU A 23 8.84 -6.56 -9.16
CA LEU A 23 9.67 -5.42 -8.76
C LEU A 23 11.10 -5.95 -8.58
N HIS A 24 12.05 -5.30 -9.24
CA HIS A 24 13.45 -5.68 -9.27
C HIS A 24 14.00 -5.74 -7.83
N GLU A 25 14.20 -6.94 -7.28
CA GLU A 25 14.79 -7.18 -5.95
C GLU A 25 16.29 -6.81 -5.86
N ALA A 26 16.81 -5.96 -6.75
CA ALA A 26 18.24 -5.67 -6.83
C ALA A 26 18.50 -4.18 -7.11
N ALA A 27 18.46 -3.34 -6.06
CA ALA A 27 19.14 -2.03 -6.12
C ALA A 27 19.51 -1.41 -4.77
N THR A 28 18.87 -1.77 -3.64
CA THR A 28 19.01 -0.97 -2.40
C THR A 28 19.71 -1.64 -1.23
N GLY A 29 20.11 -2.92 -1.31
CA GLY A 29 20.82 -3.57 -0.19
C GLY A 29 20.03 -3.59 1.13
N ALA A 30 18.73 -3.32 1.08
CA ALA A 30 17.85 -3.34 2.24
C ALA A 30 17.66 -4.80 2.67
N ARG A 31 18.30 -5.17 3.79
CA ARG A 31 18.11 -6.48 4.41
C ARG A 31 16.67 -6.63 4.88
N VAL A 32 16.15 -7.83 4.69
CA VAL A 32 14.85 -8.34 5.16
C VAL A 32 14.54 -7.86 6.58
N VAL A 33 13.32 -7.30 6.68
CA VAL A 33 12.65 -6.72 7.83
C VAL A 33 12.78 -7.60 9.07
N ARG A 34 13.43 -7.08 10.11
CA ARG A 34 13.11 -7.52 11.48
C ARG A 34 11.94 -6.68 11.92
N VAL A 35 10.77 -7.29 12.10
CA VAL A 35 9.64 -6.68 12.82
C VAL A 35 10.08 -6.49 14.26
N LYS A 36 10.87 -5.44 14.50
CA LYS A 36 11.15 -4.94 15.82
C LYS A 36 9.85 -4.24 16.21
N ASP A 37 9.14 -4.84 17.16
CA ASP A 37 8.02 -4.26 17.90
C ASP A 37 7.17 -3.28 17.07
N SER A 38 6.15 -3.82 16.40
CA SER A 38 5.01 -3.09 15.81
C SER A 38 5.01 -1.57 16.05
N LEU A 39 5.25 -0.77 15.01
CA LEU A 39 5.16 0.69 15.10
C LEU A 39 3.71 1.10 15.42
N HIS A 40 3.44 1.35 16.70
CA HIS A 40 2.13 1.80 17.15
C HIS A 40 2.06 3.31 17.09
N ILE A 41 1.25 3.85 16.19
CA ILE A 41 1.15 5.30 15.96
C ILE A 41 -0.02 5.85 16.75
N LYS A 42 0.25 6.72 17.73
CA LYS A 42 -0.78 7.45 18.49
C LYS A 42 -0.86 8.91 18.09
N LYS A 43 0.28 9.47 17.68
CA LYS A 43 0.44 10.87 17.32
C LYS A 43 1.45 11.01 16.20
N VAL A 44 1.14 11.88 15.25
CA VAL A 44 2.02 12.25 14.16
C VAL A 44 2.02 13.77 14.07
N LYS A 45 3.20 14.36 13.90
CA LYS A 45 3.35 15.75 13.50
C LYS A 45 4.14 15.78 12.20
N ILE A 46 3.54 16.29 11.13
CA ILE A 46 4.26 16.43 9.86
C ILE A 46 5.17 17.66 9.94
N VAL A 47 6.41 17.49 9.49
CA VAL A 47 7.43 18.55 9.44
C VAL A 47 7.52 19.10 8.02
N GLU A 48 7.55 18.19 7.05
CA GLU A 48 7.56 18.51 5.63
C GLU A 48 6.84 17.40 4.87
N TYR A 49 6.20 17.78 3.77
CA TYR A 49 5.59 16.81 2.86
C TYR A 49 5.47 17.40 1.46
N LYS A 50 5.52 16.51 0.47
CA LYS A 50 5.22 16.84 -0.92
C LYS A 50 4.51 15.68 -1.58
N LYS A 51 3.72 16.01 -2.58
CA LYS A 51 3.09 15.03 -3.44
C LYS A 51 4.07 14.63 -4.54
N LYS A 52 4.13 13.35 -4.84
CA LYS A 52 4.78 12.78 -6.02
C LYS A 52 3.77 12.04 -6.87
N VAL A 53 4.04 12.06 -8.17
CA VAL A 53 3.28 11.31 -9.17
C VAL A 53 4.31 10.60 -10.02
N ASP A 54 4.15 9.29 -10.16
CA ASP A 54 4.98 8.48 -11.04
C ASP A 54 4.40 8.50 -12.45
N HIS A 55 4.79 9.51 -13.22
CA HIS A 55 4.37 9.66 -14.62
C HIS A 55 4.94 8.56 -15.54
N ALA A 56 5.92 7.78 -15.09
CA ALA A 56 6.48 6.68 -15.86
C ALA A 56 5.74 5.35 -15.62
N SER A 57 4.86 5.29 -14.62
CA SER A 57 4.04 4.10 -14.35
C SER A 57 3.11 3.79 -15.53
N VAL A 58 3.06 2.52 -15.91
CA VAL A 58 2.17 2.04 -16.98
C VAL A 58 0.70 2.26 -16.67
N VAL A 59 0.34 2.35 -15.38
CA VAL A 59 -1.03 2.61 -14.92
C VAL A 59 -1.32 4.11 -14.69
N TYR A 60 -0.34 5.00 -14.88
CA TYR A 60 -0.55 6.44 -14.67
C TYR A 60 -1.68 7.02 -15.54
N PRO A 61 -1.80 6.68 -16.84
CA PRO A 61 -2.88 7.22 -17.68
C PRO A 61 -4.29 6.96 -17.14
N GLU A 62 -4.54 5.80 -16.50
CA GLU A 62 -5.82 5.45 -15.89
C GLU A 62 -6.10 6.29 -14.63
N TYR A 63 -5.06 6.60 -13.87
CA TYR A 63 -5.16 7.32 -12.60
C TYR A 63 -4.91 8.82 -12.70
N ASP A 64 -4.52 9.38 -13.85
CA ASP A 64 -4.07 10.77 -13.99
C ASP A 64 -5.03 11.78 -13.32
N LYS A 65 -6.32 11.70 -13.65
CA LYS A 65 -7.35 12.59 -13.08
C LYS A 65 -7.51 12.40 -11.57
N GLN A 66 -7.51 11.16 -11.10
CA GLN A 66 -7.67 10.84 -9.69
C GLN A 66 -6.44 11.31 -8.91
N CYS A 67 -5.24 11.06 -9.44
CA CYS A 67 -3.99 11.56 -8.92
C CYS A 67 -3.94 13.08 -8.96
N ALA A 68 -4.47 13.80 -9.95
CA ALA A 68 -4.53 15.26 -9.91
C ALA A 68 -5.49 15.78 -8.81
N GLY A 69 -6.62 15.09 -8.62
CA GLY A 69 -7.68 15.44 -7.66
C GLY A 69 -7.39 15.08 -6.20
N TRP A 70 -6.60 14.04 -5.93
CA TRP A 70 -6.31 13.57 -4.57
C TRP A 70 -5.38 14.51 -3.82
N ARG A 71 -5.95 15.43 -3.05
CA ARG A 71 -5.21 16.45 -2.31
C ARG A 71 -5.49 16.31 -0.84
N LEU A 72 -4.46 15.94 -0.09
CA LEU A 72 -4.52 15.86 1.36
C LEU A 72 -3.87 17.11 1.97
N SER A 73 -4.58 17.73 2.91
CA SER A 73 -3.99 18.68 3.84
C SER A 73 -3.08 17.96 4.83
N GLU A 74 -2.20 18.71 5.49
CA GLU A 74 -1.35 18.22 6.58
C GLU A 74 -2.16 17.43 7.63
N LYS A 75 -3.28 17.99 8.09
CA LYS A 75 -4.16 17.33 9.07
C LYS A 75 -4.78 16.03 8.56
N GLN A 76 -5.11 15.95 7.26
CA GLN A 76 -5.60 14.71 6.66
C GLN A 76 -4.48 13.65 6.60
N LEU A 77 -3.26 14.04 6.25
CA LEU A 77 -2.11 13.13 6.26
C LEU A 77 -1.81 12.63 7.67
N GLU A 78 -1.78 13.50 8.68
CA GLU A 78 -1.61 13.12 10.08
C GLU A 78 -2.71 12.13 10.52
N LYS A 79 -3.97 12.42 10.19
CA LYS A 79 -5.10 11.52 10.46
C LYS A 79 -4.92 10.16 9.78
N THR A 80 -4.49 10.12 8.52
CA THR A 80 -4.21 8.88 7.80
C THR A 80 -3.14 8.06 8.49
N LEU A 81 -2.01 8.67 8.84
CA LEU A 81 -0.88 7.99 9.48
C LEU A 81 -1.24 7.49 10.89
N VAL A 82 -2.00 8.26 11.67
CA VAL A 82 -2.48 7.84 13.02
C VAL A 82 -3.48 6.69 12.95
N LYS A 83 -4.34 6.68 11.94
CA LYS A 83 -5.35 5.63 11.76
C LYS A 83 -4.84 4.39 11.04
N SER A 84 -3.61 4.42 10.54
CA SER A 84 -3.04 3.27 9.84
C SER A 84 -2.77 2.13 10.81
N TYR A 85 -3.01 0.90 10.36
CA TYR A 85 -2.80 -0.33 11.10
C TYR A 85 -1.68 -1.14 10.45
N ILE A 86 -1.02 -1.98 11.23
CA ILE A 86 0.10 -2.77 10.73
C ILE A 86 -0.40 -3.80 9.73
N ILE A 87 0.28 -3.86 8.60
CA ILE A 87 0.08 -4.87 7.58
C ILE A 87 1.42 -5.53 7.26
N THR A 88 1.36 -6.78 6.86
CA THR A 88 2.48 -7.52 6.33
C THR A 88 2.81 -7.04 4.92
N GLU A 89 4.05 -7.27 4.49
CA GLU A 89 4.45 -7.03 3.10
C GLU A 89 3.61 -7.85 2.11
N HIS A 90 3.21 -9.07 2.51
CA HIS A 90 2.28 -9.88 1.74
C HIS A 90 0.96 -9.15 1.55
N GLU A 91 0.40 -8.56 2.61
CA GLU A 91 -0.83 -7.81 2.50
C GLU A 91 -0.70 -6.62 1.54
N VAL A 92 0.39 -5.85 1.59
CA VAL A 92 0.69 -4.75 0.65
C VAL A 92 0.65 -5.23 -0.81
N ARG A 93 1.31 -6.35 -1.11
CA ARG A 93 1.44 -6.85 -2.49
C ARG A 93 0.13 -7.40 -3.05
N PHE A 94 -0.76 -7.91 -2.20
CA PHE A 94 -1.94 -8.67 -2.64
C PHE A 94 -3.28 -7.98 -2.40
N PHE A 95 -3.41 -7.15 -1.35
CA PHE A 95 -4.68 -6.52 -0.98
C PHE A 95 -4.75 -5.03 -1.29
N PHE A 96 -3.61 -4.36 -1.45
CA PHE A 96 -3.58 -2.91 -1.64
C PHE A 96 -3.22 -2.55 -3.07
N THR A 97 -4.05 -1.71 -3.68
CA THR A 97 -3.74 -1.17 -5.01
C THR A 97 -2.62 -0.16 -4.86
N THR A 98 -1.52 -0.32 -5.59
CA THR A 98 -0.50 0.73 -5.66
C THR A 98 -0.92 1.71 -6.73
N ILE A 99 -1.22 2.94 -6.31
CA ILE A 99 -1.60 4.02 -7.23
C ILE A 99 -0.38 4.90 -7.50
N PRO A 100 -0.16 5.38 -8.74
CA PRO A 100 1.06 6.10 -9.13
C PRO A 100 1.09 7.54 -8.63
N CYS A 101 0.57 7.80 -7.43
CA CYS A 101 0.79 9.03 -6.70
C CYS A 101 0.77 8.78 -5.20
N HIS A 102 1.64 9.50 -4.51
CA HIS A 102 1.81 9.39 -3.07
C HIS A 102 2.25 10.72 -2.47
N TYR A 103 2.10 10.84 -1.17
CA TYR A 103 2.79 11.87 -0.39
C TYR A 103 4.03 11.27 0.24
N GLU A 104 5.14 11.98 0.19
CA GLU A 104 6.35 11.65 0.94
C GLU A 104 6.81 12.85 1.76
N GLY A 105 7.50 12.60 2.86
CA GLY A 105 7.95 13.66 3.74
C GLY A 105 8.66 13.17 4.98
N VAL A 106 8.70 14.05 5.97
CA VAL A 106 9.27 13.78 7.30
C VAL A 106 8.23 14.11 8.36
N ALA A 107 8.08 13.22 9.32
CA ALA A 107 7.18 13.38 10.44
C ALA A 107 7.84 12.97 11.76
N ILE A 108 7.36 13.55 12.85
CA ILE A 108 7.68 13.15 14.21
C ILE A 108 6.56 12.23 14.69
N VAL A 109 6.91 10.98 15.03
CA VAL A 109 5.95 9.96 15.47
C VAL A 109 6.05 9.82 16.99
N ASN A 110 4.91 9.88 17.69
CA ASN A 110 4.82 9.74 19.15
C ASN A 110 5.80 10.61 19.96
N ASP A 111 6.07 11.84 19.49
CA ASP A 111 7.05 12.76 20.09
C ASP A 111 8.50 12.21 20.10
N GLY A 112 8.78 11.22 19.26
CA GLY A 112 10.08 10.58 19.08
C GLY A 112 10.95 11.21 17.99
N PRO A 113 11.88 10.45 17.38
CA PRO A 113 12.72 10.96 16.31
C PRO A 113 11.93 11.29 15.03
N SER A 114 12.52 12.12 14.18
CA SER A 114 12.00 12.37 12.84
C SER A 114 12.19 11.14 11.97
N MET A 115 11.11 10.69 11.34
CA MET A 115 11.08 9.55 10.42
C MET A 115 10.64 10.02 9.05
N ARG A 116 11.21 9.42 8.00
CA ARG A 116 10.67 9.61 6.65
C ARG A 116 9.38 8.79 6.51
N PHE A 117 8.42 9.30 5.77
CA PHE A 117 7.18 8.59 5.49
C PHE A 117 6.78 8.64 4.02
N GLU A 118 5.95 7.68 3.63
CA GLU A 118 5.18 7.63 2.39
C GLU A 118 3.70 7.33 2.69
N VAL A 119 2.77 7.99 2.00
CA VAL A 119 1.33 7.68 2.00
C VAL A 119 0.90 7.50 0.55
N ASN A 120 0.66 6.27 0.12
CA ASN A 120 0.26 5.95 -1.25
C ASN A 120 -1.24 6.10 -1.44
N ALA A 121 -1.68 6.73 -2.53
CA ALA A 121 -3.09 7.01 -2.74
C ALA A 121 -4.02 5.78 -2.74
N GLY A 122 -3.49 4.58 -2.96
CA GLY A 122 -4.25 3.33 -3.01
C GLY A 122 -4.35 2.55 -1.70
N SER A 123 -4.05 3.19 -0.56
CA SER A 123 -4.40 2.80 0.83
C SER A 123 -3.36 2.11 1.72
N TYR A 124 -2.07 2.31 1.43
CA TYR A 124 -0.97 1.98 2.34
C TYR A 124 -0.09 3.19 2.66
N SER A 125 0.60 3.13 3.79
CA SER A 125 1.66 4.05 4.17
C SER A 125 2.90 3.29 4.65
N VAL A 126 4.04 3.97 4.63
CA VAL A 126 5.33 3.40 5.06
C VAL A 126 6.06 4.42 5.91
N PHE A 127 6.64 3.98 7.03
CA PHE A 127 7.66 4.73 7.75
C PHE A 127 9.03 4.10 7.56
N TYR A 128 10.05 4.94 7.40
CA TYR A 128 11.44 4.50 7.27
C TYR A 128 12.26 4.93 8.49
N GLU A 129 12.97 3.98 9.08
CA GLU A 129 13.89 4.16 10.20
C GLU A 129 15.17 3.37 9.94
N ASP A 130 16.25 4.08 9.63
CA ASP A 130 17.53 3.50 9.21
C ASP A 130 17.38 2.49 8.05
N LEU A 131 17.51 1.19 8.37
CA LEU A 131 17.39 0.08 7.41
C LEU A 131 16.03 -0.62 7.47
N ASN A 132 15.09 -0.10 8.26
CA ASN A 132 13.77 -0.69 8.46
C ASN A 132 12.68 0.11 7.73
N ALA A 133 11.70 -0.63 7.22
CA ALA A 133 10.46 -0.08 6.68
C ALA A 133 9.27 -0.69 7.44
N TYR A 134 8.37 0.16 7.91
CA TYR A 134 7.15 -0.23 8.60
C TYR A 134 5.97 0.00 7.67
N TYR A 135 5.42 -1.07 7.11
CA TYR A 135 4.26 -1.01 6.23
C TYR A 135 2.96 -1.00 7.04
N LEU A 136 2.08 -0.07 6.69
CA LEU A 136 0.81 0.14 7.37
C LEU A 136 -0.32 0.29 6.35
N GLY A 137 -1.47 -0.32 6.59
CA GLY A 137 -2.67 -0.16 5.80
C GLY A 137 -3.59 0.87 6.44
N TYR A 138 -4.42 1.55 5.64
CA TYR A 138 -5.47 2.42 6.17
C TYR A 138 -6.80 2.27 5.42
N PHE A 139 -6.95 1.19 4.66
CA PHE A 139 -8.22 0.81 4.05
C PHE A 139 -9.29 0.61 5.12
N GLY A 140 -10.52 1.09 4.87
CA GLY A 140 -11.62 1.02 5.84
C GLY A 140 -11.46 1.91 7.09
N ALA A 141 -10.37 2.67 7.23
CA ALA A 141 -10.13 3.49 8.42
C ALA A 141 -10.91 4.83 8.44
N GLY A 142 -11.74 5.10 7.42
CA GLY A 142 -12.47 6.37 7.28
C GLY A 142 -11.53 7.55 7.02
N VAL A 143 -10.59 7.35 6.10
CA VAL A 143 -9.62 8.32 5.60
C VAL A 143 -9.64 8.30 4.07
N ASP A 144 -9.20 9.39 3.44
CA ASP A 144 -9.36 9.59 2.00
C ASP A 144 -8.30 8.82 1.20
N PHE A 145 -8.74 7.95 0.29
CA PHE A 145 -7.91 7.23 -0.68
C PHE A 145 -8.57 7.24 -2.06
N ILE A 146 -7.82 6.89 -3.10
CA ILE A 146 -8.35 6.71 -4.45
C ILE A 146 -8.79 5.25 -4.60
N GLU A 147 -10.05 5.05 -4.97
CA GLU A 147 -10.54 3.73 -5.36
C GLU A 147 -10.11 3.38 -6.80
N PRO A 148 -9.79 2.11 -7.08
CA PRO A 148 -9.47 1.66 -8.43
C PRO A 148 -10.62 1.97 -9.41
N PRO A 149 -10.34 2.50 -10.62
CA PRO A 149 -11.37 2.74 -11.61
C PRO A 149 -12.02 1.41 -12.04
N GLY A 150 -13.34 1.34 -11.98
CA GLY A 150 -14.12 0.21 -12.52
C GLY A 150 -14.29 -1.01 -11.62
N ILE A 151 -13.80 -0.97 -10.38
CA ILE A 151 -14.14 -1.98 -9.35
C ILE A 151 -15.04 -1.29 -8.33
N ALA A 152 -16.34 -1.48 -8.44
CA ALA A 152 -17.24 -1.21 -7.31
C ALA A 152 -16.85 -2.18 -6.20
N VAL A 153 -16.06 -1.73 -5.24
CA VAL A 153 -15.81 -2.52 -4.03
C VAL A 153 -17.04 -2.28 -3.16
N ASP A 154 -18.02 -3.19 -3.24
CA ASP A 154 -19.06 -3.28 -2.23
C ASP A 154 -18.36 -3.57 -0.89
N VAL A 155 -18.14 -2.52 -0.10
CA VAL A 155 -17.68 -2.66 1.28
C VAL A 155 -18.89 -3.12 2.10
N PRO A 156 -18.88 -4.33 2.70
CA PRO A 156 -19.98 -4.81 3.53
C PRO A 156 -20.14 -4.02 4.83
#